data_AF-A0A522SMY6-F1
#
_entry.id   AF-A0A522SMY6-F1
#
_cell.length_a   1.000
_cell.length_b   1.000
_cell.length_c   1.000
_cell.angle_alpha   90.00
_cell.angle_beta   90.00
_cell.angle_gamma   90.00
#
_symmetry.space_group_name_H-M   'P 1'
#
loop_
_entity.id
_entity.type
_entity.pdbx_description
1 polymer ?
#
loop_
_entity_poly.entity_id
_entity_poly.type
_entity_poly.pdbx_seq_one_letter_code
_entity_poly.pdbx_strand_id
1 'polypeptide(L)'
;MKNKVFFLISGILLPMFIAAGYCSAQTADSSIATQFIMLNDQGKYTEAAKLMSPSFLEMVTPGNLEKIWYYHVKPQGGFHEVVSVREMQQGKIYAVFPTCRFDKADVTFAFAFDDNHQIAGFHVDTVTPQTNAEAAPKAVYHPSGNTAEDSQKHN
;
A
#
# COMPACT_ATOMS: atom_id res chain seq x y z
N MET A 1 -11.83 -54.91 -57.03
CA MET A 1 -11.65 -54.99 -55.57
C MET A 1 -12.01 -53.64 -54.96
N LYS A 2 -12.90 -53.63 -53.97
CA LYS A 2 -13.56 -52.45 -53.38
C LYS A 2 -12.69 -51.87 -52.26
N ASN A 3 -12.22 -50.63 -52.36
CA ASN A 3 -11.68 -49.90 -51.21
C ASN A 3 -12.54 -48.68 -50.92
N LYS A 4 -13.14 -48.71 -49.73
CA LYS A 4 -14.19 -47.82 -49.22
C LYS A 4 -13.57 -46.50 -48.78
N VAL A 5 -14.18 -45.41 -49.23
CA VAL A 5 -13.95 -44.04 -48.71
C VAL A 5 -14.50 -44.00 -47.29
N PHE A 6 -13.64 -43.78 -46.30
CA PHE A 6 -14.04 -43.52 -44.92
C PHE A 6 -14.24 -42.02 -44.72
N PHE A 7 -15.50 -41.60 -44.74
CA PHE A 7 -15.97 -40.39 -44.07
C PHE A 7 -16.30 -40.75 -42.63
N LEU A 8 -15.62 -40.16 -41.65
CA LEU A 8 -16.17 -39.98 -40.31
C LEU A 8 -15.71 -38.62 -39.77
N ILE A 9 -16.57 -37.64 -40.03
CA ILE A 9 -16.65 -36.35 -39.35
C ILE A 9 -17.20 -36.64 -37.95
N SER A 10 -16.43 -36.34 -36.91
CA SER A 10 -17.00 -36.07 -35.58
C SER A 10 -16.11 -35.04 -34.90
N GLY A 11 -16.41 -33.78 -35.23
CA GLY A 11 -15.83 -32.62 -34.59
C GLY A 11 -16.32 -32.54 -33.15
N ILE A 12 -15.45 -32.90 -32.23
CA ILE A 12 -15.61 -32.54 -30.82
C ILE A 12 -15.24 -31.07 -30.71
N LEU A 13 -16.28 -30.24 -30.65
CA LEU A 13 -16.23 -28.82 -30.37
C LEU A 13 -15.60 -28.64 -28.99
N LEU A 14 -14.34 -28.22 -28.94
CA LEU A 14 -13.66 -27.86 -27.70
C LEU A 14 -14.24 -26.52 -27.22
N PRO A 15 -14.93 -26.42 -26.07
CA PRO A 15 -15.25 -25.12 -25.49
C PRO A 15 -13.93 -24.50 -25.02
N MET A 16 -13.40 -23.61 -25.86
CA MET A 16 -12.32 -22.71 -25.52
C MET A 16 -12.83 -21.82 -24.39
N PHE A 17 -12.53 -22.21 -23.15
CA PHE A 17 -12.74 -21.36 -21.98
C PHE A 17 -11.91 -20.09 -22.20
N ILE A 18 -12.56 -19.02 -22.64
CA ILE A 18 -12.00 -17.69 -22.64
C ILE A 18 -11.92 -17.30 -21.16
N ALA A 19 -10.80 -17.64 -20.51
CA ALA A 19 -10.37 -16.99 -19.30
C ALA A 19 -9.99 -15.55 -19.68
N ALA A 20 -11.00 -14.69 -19.85
CA ALA A 20 -10.83 -13.26 -19.76
C ALA A 20 -10.53 -12.95 -18.29
N GLY A 21 -9.32 -13.31 -17.85
CA GLY A 21 -8.76 -12.79 -16.62
C GLY A 21 -8.76 -11.27 -16.77
N TYR A 22 -9.56 -10.60 -15.96
CA TYR A 22 -9.57 -9.16 -15.82
C TYR A 22 -8.18 -8.74 -15.34
N CYS A 23 -7.26 -8.53 -16.28
CA CYS A 23 -6.06 -7.77 -16.03
C CYS A 23 -6.54 -6.32 -15.96
N SER A 24 -6.93 -5.86 -14.76
CA SER A 24 -7.08 -4.43 -14.53
C SER A 24 -5.71 -3.82 -14.82
N ALA A 25 -5.58 -3.18 -15.97
CA ALA A 25 -4.33 -2.56 -16.39
C ALA A 25 -3.94 -1.54 -15.32
N GLN A 26 -2.83 -1.78 -14.63
CA GLN A 26 -2.28 -0.87 -13.65
C GLN A 26 -2.04 0.50 -14.31
N THR A 27 -2.58 1.56 -13.74
CA THR A 27 -2.39 2.92 -14.27
C THR A 27 -0.97 3.43 -13.99
N ALA A 28 -0.59 4.52 -14.65
CA ALA A 28 0.68 5.20 -14.40
C ALA A 28 0.81 5.60 -12.92
N ASP A 29 -0.25 6.14 -12.32
CA ASP A 29 -0.28 6.58 -10.91
C ASP A 29 -0.10 5.41 -9.96
N SER A 30 -0.75 4.28 -10.23
CA SER A 30 -0.57 3.04 -9.47
C SER A 30 0.85 2.48 -9.55
N SER A 31 1.51 2.63 -10.70
CA SER A 31 2.92 2.27 -10.86
C SER A 31 3.83 3.19 -10.06
N ILE A 32 3.59 4.50 -10.11
CA ILE A 32 4.35 5.53 -9.38
C ILE A 32 4.21 5.33 -7.85
N ALA A 33 2.99 5.10 -7.35
CA ALA A 33 2.75 4.84 -5.93
C ALA A 33 3.50 3.58 -5.45
N THR A 34 3.44 2.50 -6.25
CA THR A 34 4.16 1.25 -5.96
C THR A 34 5.68 1.48 -5.95
N GLN A 35 6.20 2.18 -6.96
CA GLN A 35 7.62 2.52 -7.06
C GLN A 35 8.07 3.37 -5.85
N PHE A 36 7.27 4.33 -5.43
CA PHE A 36 7.54 5.15 -4.25
C PHE A 36 7.71 4.28 -3.00
N ILE A 37 6.81 3.34 -2.75
CA ILE A 37 6.88 2.43 -1.60
C ILE A 37 8.16 1.58 -1.66
N MET A 38 8.47 1.01 -2.82
CA MET A 38 9.68 0.18 -3.00
C MET A 38 10.97 0.98 -2.78
N LEU A 39 11.05 2.21 -3.29
CA LEU A 39 12.22 3.06 -3.09
C LEU A 39 12.41 3.42 -1.62
N ASN A 40 11.33 3.78 -0.92
CA ASN A 40 11.39 4.07 0.51
C ASN A 40 11.80 2.86 1.35
N ASP A 41 11.28 1.67 1.04
CA ASP A 41 11.66 0.46 1.78
C ASP A 41 13.14 0.11 1.59
N GLN A 42 13.67 0.35 0.38
CA GLN A 42 15.09 0.21 0.03
C GLN A 42 15.99 1.33 0.58
N GLY A 43 15.45 2.31 1.30
CA GLY A 43 16.22 3.46 1.82
C GLY A 43 16.62 4.49 0.75
N LYS A 44 16.04 4.41 -0.45
CA LYS A 44 16.31 5.30 -1.59
C LYS A 44 15.40 6.54 -1.53
N TYR A 45 15.49 7.29 -0.43
CA TYR A 45 14.60 8.41 -0.14
C TYR A 45 14.75 9.57 -1.12
N THR A 46 15.97 9.81 -1.62
CA THR A 46 16.23 10.84 -2.64
C THR A 46 15.54 10.51 -3.95
N GLU A 47 15.56 9.24 -4.37
CA GLU A 47 14.87 8.77 -5.56
C GLU A 47 13.36 8.78 -5.37
N ALA A 48 12.87 8.38 -4.20
CA ALA A 48 11.44 8.42 -3.88
C ALA A 48 10.89 9.85 -3.92
N ALA A 49 11.63 10.82 -3.38
CA ALA A 49 11.26 12.23 -3.40
C ALA A 49 11.11 12.78 -4.84
N LYS A 50 11.86 12.27 -5.83
CA LYS A 50 11.73 12.71 -7.23
C LYS A 50 10.38 12.36 -7.87
N LEU A 51 9.61 11.46 -7.26
CA LEU A 51 8.25 11.11 -7.70
C LEU A 51 7.19 12.08 -7.17
N MET A 52 7.57 12.97 -6.26
CA MET A 52 6.67 13.94 -5.64
C MET A 52 6.58 15.22 -6.46
N SER A 53 5.44 15.90 -6.35
CA SER A 53 5.26 17.20 -6.97
C SER A 53 6.21 18.23 -6.35
N PRO A 54 6.71 19.20 -7.13
CA PRO A 54 7.58 20.26 -6.61
C PRO A 54 6.99 21.01 -5.41
N SER A 55 5.66 21.24 -5.41
CA SER A 55 4.96 21.92 -4.32
C SER A 55 4.95 21.10 -3.03
N PHE A 56 5.03 19.76 -3.10
CA PHE A 56 5.07 18.91 -1.92
C PHE A 56 6.48 18.73 -1.36
N LEU A 57 7.51 18.86 -2.20
CA LEU A 57 8.92 18.77 -1.80
C LEU A 57 9.36 19.85 -0.81
N GLU A 58 8.67 20.99 -0.77
CA GLU A 58 8.90 22.03 0.25
C GLU A 58 8.60 21.53 1.67
N MET A 59 7.69 20.55 1.81
CA MET A 59 7.30 19.95 3.09
C MET A 59 8.01 18.62 3.35
N VAL A 60 8.17 17.80 2.30
CA VAL A 60 8.71 16.44 2.40
C VAL A 60 10.05 16.36 1.67
N THR A 61 11.10 16.76 2.39
CA THR A 61 12.49 16.51 1.97
C THR A 61 12.84 15.02 2.10
N PRO A 62 13.91 14.53 1.43
CA PRO A 62 14.37 13.15 1.59
C PRO A 62 14.60 12.75 3.06
N GLY A 63 15.14 13.65 3.88
CA GLY A 63 15.37 13.39 5.31
C GLY A 63 14.08 13.36 6.14
N ASN A 64 13.07 14.16 5.77
CA ASN A 64 11.74 14.06 6.40
C ASN A 64 11.04 12.76 5.98
N LEU A 65 11.19 12.37 4.72
CA LEU A 65 10.63 11.13 4.19
C LEU A 65 11.21 9.90 4.88
N GLU A 66 12.53 9.86 5.09
CA GLU A 66 13.19 8.81 5.90
C GLU A 66 12.57 8.69 7.29
N LYS A 67 12.39 9.81 8.00
CA LYS A 67 11.80 9.83 9.33
C LYS A 67 10.36 9.33 9.30
N ILE A 68 9.54 9.79 8.34
CA ILE A 68 8.16 9.33 8.19
C ILE A 68 8.15 7.80 8.00
N TRP A 69 9.00 7.28 7.12
CA TRP A 69 9.06 5.85 6.85
C TRP A 69 9.54 5.05 8.07
N TYR A 70 10.58 5.54 8.76
CA TYR A 70 11.14 4.90 9.94
C TYR A 70 10.13 4.82 11.10
N TYR A 71 9.40 5.91 11.36
CA TYR A 71 8.48 5.96 12.50
C TYR A 71 7.10 5.33 12.21
N HIS A 72 6.61 5.38 10.98
CA HIS A 72 5.25 4.92 10.66
C HIS A 72 5.20 3.56 9.96
N VAL A 73 6.22 3.20 9.17
CA VAL A 73 6.18 1.99 8.33
C VAL A 73 7.11 0.90 8.84
N LYS A 74 8.38 1.20 9.15
CA LYS A 74 9.34 0.19 9.63
C LYS A 74 8.88 -0.61 10.87
N PRO A 75 8.05 -0.10 11.81
CA PRO A 75 7.54 -0.91 12.91
C PRO A 75 6.72 -2.13 12.47
N GLN A 76 6.16 -2.10 11.25
CA GLN A 76 5.38 -3.19 10.66
C GLN A 76 6.24 -4.35 10.14
N GLY A 77 7.57 -4.19 10.11
CA GLY A 77 8.53 -5.20 9.68
C GLY A 77 9.03 -5.01 8.25
N GLY A 78 9.61 -6.06 7.67
CA GLY A 78 10.06 -6.11 6.29
C GLY A 78 8.88 -6.09 5.31
N PHE A 79 9.06 -5.38 4.19
CA PHE A 79 8.12 -5.38 3.07
C PHE A 79 8.22 -6.70 2.29
N HIS A 80 7.08 -7.26 1.89
CA HIS A 80 7.00 -8.46 1.06
C HIS A 80 6.52 -8.14 -0.36
N GLU A 81 5.30 -7.60 -0.46
CA GLU A 81 4.63 -7.40 -1.75
C GLU A 81 3.54 -6.33 -1.68
N VAL A 82 3.07 -5.89 -2.85
CA VAL A 82 1.82 -5.15 -2.99
C VAL A 82 0.70 -6.16 -3.26
N VAL A 83 -0.25 -6.25 -2.33
CA VAL A 83 -1.35 -7.24 -2.34
C VAL A 83 -2.48 -6.79 -3.26
N SER A 84 -2.80 -5.49 -3.24
CA SER A 84 -3.85 -4.91 -4.07
C SER A 84 -3.61 -3.43 -4.26
N VAL A 85 -4.21 -2.87 -5.32
CA VAL A 85 -4.25 -1.43 -5.55
C VAL A 85 -5.67 -1.04 -5.89
N ARG A 86 -6.22 -0.09 -5.14
CA ARG A 86 -7.51 0.53 -5.42
C ARG A 86 -7.26 1.94 -5.91
N GLU A 87 -7.97 2.34 -6.95
CA GLU A 87 -7.91 3.70 -7.49
C GLU A 87 -9.26 4.39 -7.30
N MET A 88 -9.23 5.69 -7.07
CA MET A 88 -10.41 6.54 -6.99
C MET A 88 -10.15 7.81 -7.76
N GLN A 89 -11.05 8.15 -8.68
CA GLN A 89 -11.08 9.44 -9.36
C GLN A 89 -12.41 10.11 -9.06
N GLN A 90 -12.37 11.26 -8.40
CA GLN A 90 -13.56 12.07 -8.14
C GLN A 90 -13.31 13.52 -8.54
N GLY A 91 -13.89 13.92 -9.68
CA GLY A 91 -13.59 15.21 -10.29
C GLY A 91 -12.13 15.28 -10.70
N LYS A 92 -11.37 16.20 -10.10
CA LYS A 92 -9.93 16.38 -10.33
C LYS A 92 -9.04 15.65 -9.30
N ILE A 93 -9.64 14.98 -8.33
CA ILE A 93 -8.88 14.26 -7.31
C ILE A 93 -8.58 12.87 -7.85
N TYR A 94 -7.29 12.58 -8.01
CA TYR A 94 -6.76 11.26 -8.36
C TYR A 94 -6.12 10.67 -7.11
N ALA A 95 -6.65 9.55 -6.62
CA ALA A 95 -6.16 8.89 -5.43
C ALA A 95 -5.89 7.40 -5.68
N VAL A 96 -4.76 6.92 -5.15
CA VAL A 96 -4.34 5.53 -5.26
C VAL A 96 -4.12 4.98 -3.86
N PHE A 97 -4.63 3.77 -3.62
CA PHE A 97 -4.62 3.09 -2.34
C PHE A 97 -3.96 1.71 -2.47
N PRO A 98 -2.62 1.62 -2.55
CA PRO A 98 -1.94 0.35 -2.53
C PRO A 98 -1.98 -0.25 -1.11
N THR A 99 -2.37 -1.51 -1.03
CA THR A 99 -2.26 -2.33 0.18
C THR A 99 -1.04 -3.22 0.08
N CYS A 100 -0.11 -3.08 1.02
CA CYS A 100 1.17 -3.75 1.03
C CYS A 100 1.29 -4.71 2.20
N ARG A 101 1.89 -5.88 1.97
CA ARG A 101 2.15 -6.86 3.01
C ARG A 101 3.49 -6.61 3.66
N PHE A 102 3.48 -6.50 4.98
CA PHE A 102 4.65 -6.48 5.85
C PHE A 102 4.61 -7.65 6.83
N ASP A 103 5.72 -7.94 7.52
CA ASP A 103 5.81 -9.06 8.47
C ASP A 103 4.66 -9.09 9.49
N LYS A 104 4.24 -7.93 9.99
CA LYS A 104 3.28 -7.83 11.10
C LYS A 104 1.88 -7.39 10.68
N ALA A 105 1.74 -6.75 9.52
CA ALA A 105 0.48 -6.15 9.10
C ALA A 105 0.41 -5.98 7.57
N ASP A 106 -0.81 -5.97 7.05
CA ASP A 106 -1.09 -5.35 5.76
C ASP A 106 -1.32 -3.84 5.98
N VAL A 107 -0.57 -3.01 5.26
CA VAL A 107 -0.60 -1.54 5.37
C VAL A 107 -1.17 -0.97 4.07
N THR A 108 -2.29 -0.25 4.18
CA THR A 108 -2.84 0.54 3.09
C THR A 108 -2.28 1.96 3.16
N PHE A 109 -1.65 2.40 2.09
CA PHE A 109 -1.28 3.79 1.91
C PHE A 109 -2.37 4.51 1.13
N ALA A 110 -2.51 5.82 1.31
CA ALA A 110 -3.32 6.67 0.45
C ALA A 110 -2.40 7.71 -0.19
N PHE A 111 -2.42 7.76 -1.52
CA PHE A 111 -1.69 8.73 -2.33
C PHE A 111 -2.68 9.66 -3.02
N ALA A 112 -2.35 10.94 -3.07
CA ALA A 112 -3.01 11.93 -3.92
C ALA A 112 -2.05 12.34 -5.04
N PHE A 113 -2.58 12.45 -6.25
CA PHE A 113 -1.85 12.87 -7.43
C PHE A 113 -2.35 14.23 -7.92
N ASP A 114 -1.42 15.04 -8.45
CA ASP A 114 -1.75 16.28 -9.14
C ASP A 114 -2.08 16.05 -10.64
N ASP A 115 -2.44 17.12 -11.35
CA ASP A 115 -2.77 17.09 -12.77
C ASP A 115 -1.57 16.65 -13.67
N ASN A 116 -0.35 16.59 -13.13
CA ASN A 116 0.86 16.12 -13.82
C ASN A 116 1.22 14.67 -13.46
N HIS A 117 0.34 13.95 -12.77
CA HIS A 117 0.58 12.57 -12.30
C HIS A 117 1.80 12.47 -11.36
N GLN A 118 2.05 13.50 -10.56
CA GLN A 118 3.08 13.49 -9.51
C GLN A 118 2.42 13.36 -8.13
N ILE A 119 3.13 12.76 -7.17
CA ILE A 119 2.60 12.57 -5.81
C ILE A 119 2.52 13.94 -5.12
N ALA A 120 1.29 14.43 -4.91
CA ALA A 120 0.99 15.67 -4.21
C ALA A 120 0.77 15.47 -2.70
N GLY A 121 0.73 14.21 -2.25
CA GLY A 121 0.67 13.86 -0.83
C GLY A 121 0.52 12.36 -0.63
N PHE A 122 0.93 11.87 0.55
CA PHE A 122 0.67 10.50 0.95
C PHE A 122 0.55 10.38 2.48
N HIS A 123 -0.16 9.35 2.93
CA HIS A 123 -0.19 8.94 4.34
C HIS A 123 -0.49 7.44 4.47
N VAL A 124 -0.29 6.90 5.67
CA VAL A 124 -0.79 5.57 6.04
C VAL A 124 -2.28 5.71 6.35
N ASP A 125 -3.12 5.04 5.57
CA ASP A 125 -4.58 5.06 5.72
C ASP A 125 -5.04 4.01 6.74
N THR A 126 -4.66 2.75 6.52
CA THR A 126 -5.09 1.63 7.37
C THR A 126 -3.92 0.70 7.66
N VAL A 127 -3.85 0.17 8.89
CA VAL A 127 -2.94 -0.91 9.27
C VAL A 127 -3.77 -2.06 9.81
N THR A 128 -3.75 -3.19 9.10
CA THR A 128 -4.47 -4.40 9.48
C THR A 128 -3.47 -5.45 9.96
N PRO A 129 -3.39 -5.76 11.26
CA PRO A 129 -2.48 -6.80 11.76
C PRO A 129 -2.71 -8.13 11.05
N GLN A 130 -1.64 -8.86 10.74
CA GLN A 130 -1.76 -10.23 10.24
C GLN A 130 -2.31 -11.09 11.39
N THR A 131 -3.37 -11.87 11.13
CA THR A 131 -4.05 -12.71 12.15
C THR A 131 -3.10 -13.73 12.81
N ASN A 132 -1.97 -14.04 12.18
CA ASN A 132 -0.94 -14.94 12.70
C ASN A 132 0.25 -14.20 13.35
N ALA A 133 0.27 -12.87 13.34
CA ALA A 133 1.22 -12.10 14.13
C ALA A 133 0.72 -12.14 15.58
N GLU A 134 1.42 -12.91 16.42
CA GLU A 134 1.18 -13.01 17.86
C GLU A 134 0.92 -11.60 18.42
N ALA A 135 -0.29 -11.39 18.94
CA ALA A 135 -0.76 -10.08 19.34
C ALA A 135 0.22 -9.50 20.36
N ALA A 136 0.89 -8.40 20.01
CA ALA A 136 1.69 -7.67 20.97
C ALA A 136 0.80 -7.36 22.20
N PRO A 137 1.26 -7.65 23.43
CA PRO A 137 0.45 -7.38 24.61
C PRO A 137 0.04 -5.92 24.58
N LYS A 138 -1.26 -5.65 24.71
CA LYS A 138 -1.78 -4.29 24.79
C LYS A 138 -0.99 -3.58 25.91
N ALA A 139 -0.20 -2.58 25.55
CA ALA A 139 0.40 -1.71 26.54
C ALA A 139 -0.75 -1.04 27.30
N VAL A 140 -1.03 -1.53 28.50
CA VAL A 140 -1.90 -0.82 29.44
C VAL A 140 -1.11 0.42 29.83
N TYR A 141 -1.47 1.55 29.23
CA TYR A 141 -0.91 2.83 29.62
C TYR A 141 -1.33 3.11 31.07
N HIS A 142 -0.41 2.91 32.00
CA HIS A 142 -0.48 3.48 33.33
C HIS A 142 0.13 4.89 33.23
N PRO A 143 -0.66 5.97 33.32
CA PRO A 143 -0.09 7.30 33.43
C PRO A 143 0.76 7.36 34.70
N SER A 144 2.08 7.35 34.54
CA SER A 144 3.01 7.68 35.62
C SER A 144 3.00 9.20 35.75
N GLY A 145 2.34 9.69 36.80
CA GLY A 145 1.90 11.08 36.88
C GLY A 145 1.53 11.55 38.28
N ASN A 146 2.49 11.52 39.21
CA ASN A 146 2.71 12.48 40.30
C ASN A 146 1.52 13.29 40.86
N THR A 147 1.23 13.07 42.15
CA THR A 147 0.66 14.11 43.03
C THR A 147 1.47 14.13 44.33
N ALA A 148 2.46 15.02 44.37
CA ALA A 148 2.88 15.65 45.61
C ALA A 148 2.02 16.91 45.78
N GLU A 149 1.75 17.26 47.04
CA GLU A 149 0.98 18.41 47.56
C GLU A 149 -0.55 18.30 47.50
N ASP A 150 -1.18 18.00 48.64
CA ASP A 150 -1.67 19.10 49.48
C ASP A 150 -1.78 18.67 50.96
N SER A 151 -1.07 19.40 51.81
CA SER A 151 -1.25 19.39 53.25
C SER A 151 -2.28 20.46 53.57
N GLN A 152 -3.40 20.12 54.24
CA GLN A 152 -4.09 20.93 55.27
C GLN A 152 -5.59 20.66 55.34
N LYS A 153 -6.04 20.20 56.51
CA LYS A 153 -7.20 20.67 57.34
C LYS A 153 -7.63 19.49 58.24
N HIS A 154 -7.22 19.41 59.51
CA HIS A 154 -7.87 20.08 60.66
C HIS A 154 -9.40 20.14 60.53
N ASN A 155 -10.11 19.12 61.04
CA ASN A 155 -10.69 19.11 62.40
C ASN A 155 -11.21 17.71 62.76
#